data_AF-A0A7S1GPK0-F1
#
_entry.id   AF-A0A7S1GPK0-F1
#
_cell.length_a   1.000
_cell.length_b   1.000
_cell.length_c   1.000
_cell.angle_alpha   90.00
_cell.angle_beta   90.00
_cell.angle_gamma   90.00
#
_symmetry.space_group_name_H-M   'P 1'
#
loop_
_entity.id
_entity.type
_entity.pdbx_description
1 polymer ?
#
loop_
_entity_poly.entity_id
_entity_poly.type
_entity_poly.pdbx_seq_one_letter_code
_entity_poly.pdbx_strand_id
1 'polypeptide(L)'
;MMEVLITGHSLGGALAQLLALDLRMRLGPEAAISMYSFGAPRVGNRAFADLYDNAVPRSYRVVLRNDIVTTMPGPLFYAHGGQEVVMDCCGYLLVDPSLVERVFRPSRRSVQDHSIFSYMKAIEQGLRRW
;
A
#
# COMPACT_ATOMS: atom_id res chain seq x y z
N MET A 1 4.38 19.77 -15.87
CA MET A 1 3.33 19.73 -14.83
C MET A 1 3.99 19.23 -13.55
N MET A 2 3.72 19.84 -12.39
CA MET A 2 4.34 19.45 -11.13
C MET A 2 3.66 18.17 -10.60
N GLU A 3 4.44 17.16 -10.25
CA GLU A 3 3.95 15.93 -9.64
C GLU A 3 3.98 16.03 -8.12
N VAL A 4 2.91 15.58 -7.46
CA VAL A 4 2.82 15.47 -6.00
C VAL A 4 2.95 14.00 -5.63
N LEU A 5 4.04 13.67 -4.94
CA LEU A 5 4.25 12.35 -4.34
C LEU A 5 3.81 12.38 -2.87
N ILE A 6 2.94 11.45 -2.51
CA ILE A 6 2.40 11.31 -1.16
C ILE A 6 2.84 9.95 -0.63
N THR A 7 3.34 9.94 0.60
CA THR A 7 3.80 8.70 1.24
C THR A 7 3.47 8.66 2.71
N GLY A 8 3.49 7.45 3.27
CA GLY A 8 3.34 7.24 4.70
C GLY A 8 3.52 5.80 5.11
N HIS A 9 3.87 5.60 6.37
CA HIS A 9 4.00 4.29 7.00
C HIS A 9 2.89 4.06 8.03
N SER A 10 2.40 2.82 8.15
CA SER A 10 1.39 2.45 9.14
C SER A 10 0.14 3.36 9.06
N LEU A 11 -0.28 3.96 10.18
CA LEU A 11 -1.33 4.98 10.22
C LEU A 11 -1.04 6.15 9.27
N GLY A 12 0.20 6.59 9.14
CA GLY A 12 0.60 7.61 8.18
C GLY A 12 0.32 7.20 6.73
N GLY A 13 0.42 5.90 6.41
CA GLY A 13 0.08 5.37 5.09
C GLY A 13 -1.44 5.33 4.84
N ALA A 14 -2.25 5.12 5.89
CA ALA A 14 -3.69 5.25 5.81
C ALA A 14 -4.12 6.72 5.61
N LEU A 15 -3.50 7.65 6.34
CA LEU A 15 -3.72 9.09 6.17
C LEU A 15 -3.26 9.60 4.80
N ALA A 16 -2.15 9.06 4.28
CA ALA A 16 -1.66 9.36 2.93
C ALA A 16 -2.68 8.99 1.84
N GLN A 17 -3.39 7.85 1.98
CA GLN A 17 -4.48 7.49 1.08
C GLN A 17 -5.63 8.51 1.13
N LEU A 18 -6.06 8.90 2.33
CA LEU A 18 -7.12 9.91 2.48
C LEU A 18 -6.72 11.26 1.87
N LEU A 19 -5.48 11.70 2.12
CA LEU A 19 -4.95 12.94 1.55
C LEU A 19 -4.86 12.88 0.02
N ALA A 20 -4.42 11.75 -0.54
CA ALA A 20 -4.34 11.57 -1.99
C ALA A 20 -5.72 11.71 -2.66
N LEU A 21 -6.75 11.15 -2.03
CA LEU A 21 -8.12 11.29 -2.51
C LEU A 21 -8.62 12.73 -2.37
N ASP A 22 -8.44 13.36 -1.21
CA ASP A 22 -8.86 14.75 -0.97
C ASP A 22 -8.21 15.73 -1.96
N LEU A 23 -6.90 15.61 -2.17
CA LEU A 23 -6.18 16.41 -3.17
C LEU A 23 -6.69 16.15 -4.59
N ARG A 24 -6.95 14.89 -4.95
CA ARG A 24 -7.52 14.55 -6.25
C ARG A 24 -8.89 15.20 -6.47
N MET A 25 -9.77 15.15 -5.47
CA MET A 25 -11.11 15.74 -5.56
C MET A 25 -11.07 17.28 -5.65
N ARG A 26 -10.10 17.93 -4.99
CA ARG A 26 -9.95 19.39 -5.02
C ARG A 26 -9.27 19.91 -6.28
N LEU A 27 -8.24 19.22 -6.77
CA LEU A 27 -7.40 19.67 -7.88
C LEU A 27 -7.88 19.15 -9.25
N GLY A 28 -8.74 18.12 -9.26
CA GLY A 28 -9.34 17.57 -10.47
C GLY A 28 -8.54 16.42 -11.12
N PRO A 29 -9.07 15.86 -12.22
CA PRO A 29 -8.52 14.67 -12.89
C PRO A 29 -7.15 14.90 -13.54
N GLU A 30 -6.78 16.14 -13.83
CA GLU A 30 -5.48 16.48 -14.42
C GLU A 30 -4.34 16.53 -13.41
N ALA A 31 -4.63 16.50 -12.10
CA ALA A 31 -3.60 16.54 -11.07
C ALA A 31 -2.67 15.31 -11.12
N ALA A 32 -1.37 15.53 -11.30
CA ALA A 32 -0.37 14.47 -11.27
C ALA A 32 -0.08 14.05 -9.81
N ILE A 33 -0.88 13.12 -9.28
CA ILE A 33 -0.72 12.57 -7.91
C ILE A 33 -0.19 11.13 -8.01
N SER A 34 0.79 10.81 -7.18
CA SER A 34 1.33 9.45 -6.99
C SER A 34 1.37 9.13 -5.49
N MET A 35 0.92 7.93 -5.09
CA MET A 35 0.83 7.53 -3.69
C MET A 35 1.60 6.24 -3.44
N TYR A 36 2.45 6.23 -2.42
CA TYR A 36 3.16 5.05 -1.95
C TYR A 36 2.94 4.88 -0.45
N SER A 37 2.35 3.77 -0.02
CA SER A 37 2.19 3.47 1.40
C SER A 37 2.97 2.24 1.79
N PHE A 38 3.49 2.23 3.03
CA PHE A 38 4.29 1.13 3.57
C PHE A 38 3.62 0.59 4.83
N GLY A 39 3.19 -0.68 4.81
CA GLY A 39 2.55 -1.29 5.98
C GLY A 39 1.19 -0.68 6.36
N ALA A 40 0.51 -0.01 5.44
CA ALA A 40 -0.75 0.67 5.74
C ALA A 40 -1.90 -0.34 6.00
N PRO A 41 -2.74 -0.10 7.04
CA PRO A 41 -3.98 -0.82 7.23
C PRO A 41 -5.03 -0.45 6.16
N ARG A 42 -6.16 -1.16 6.13
CA ARG A 42 -7.34 -0.78 5.33
C ARG A 42 -7.93 0.52 5.86
N VAL A 43 -8.40 1.37 4.95
CA VAL A 43 -8.85 2.74 5.25
C VAL A 43 -10.37 2.83 5.29
N GLY A 44 -11.06 2.21 4.33
CA GLY A 44 -12.51 2.32 4.18
C GLY A 44 -13.14 1.02 3.71
N ASN A 45 -14.43 1.08 3.40
CA ASN A 45 -15.20 -0.04 2.86
C ASN A 45 -14.94 -0.25 1.36
N ARG A 46 -15.67 -1.19 0.74
CA ARG A 46 -15.52 -1.48 -0.70
C ARG A 46 -15.84 -0.26 -1.59
N ALA A 47 -16.89 0.49 -1.27
CA ALA A 47 -17.25 1.70 -2.03
C ALA A 47 -16.14 2.77 -1.97
N PHE A 48 -15.50 2.94 -0.81
CA PHE A 48 -14.34 3.82 -0.68
C PHE A 48 -13.16 3.33 -1.52
N ALA A 49 -12.85 2.04 -1.49
CA ALA A 49 -11.75 1.47 -2.27
C ALA A 49 -11.97 1.65 -3.79
N ASP A 50 -13.19 1.38 -4.27
CA ASP A 50 -13.53 1.54 -5.68
C ASP A 50 -13.47 3.02 -6.12
N LEU A 51 -13.94 3.95 -5.28
CA LEU A 51 -13.79 5.38 -5.52
C LEU A 51 -12.30 5.78 -5.58
N TYR A 52 -11.52 5.30 -4.62
CA TYR A 52 -10.10 5.61 -4.50
C TYR A 52 -9.30 5.12 -5.71
N ASP A 53 -9.50 3.87 -6.14
CA ASP A 53 -8.78 3.26 -7.27
C ASP A 53 -9.05 4.00 -8.58
N ASN A 54 -10.29 4.46 -8.79
CA ASN A 54 -10.65 5.28 -9.94
C ASN A 54 -10.03 6.68 -9.90
N ALA A 55 -9.97 7.29 -8.71
CA ALA A 55 -9.48 8.65 -8.52
C ALA A 55 -7.95 8.74 -8.51
N VAL A 56 -7.25 7.78 -7.92
CA VAL A 56 -5.79 7.80 -7.70
C VAL A 56 -5.15 6.52 -8.27
N PRO A 57 -5.11 6.36 -9.61
CA PRO A 57 -4.66 5.11 -10.23
C PRO A 57 -3.16 4.81 -10.01
N ARG A 58 -2.34 5.84 -9.80
CA ARG A 58 -0.90 5.71 -9.47
C ARG A 58 -0.72 5.57 -7.95
N SER A 59 -1.28 4.52 -7.39
CA SER A 59 -1.29 4.27 -5.96
C SER A 59 -0.82 2.86 -5.64
N TYR A 60 0.25 2.76 -4.85
CA TYR A 60 0.93 1.51 -4.54
C TYR A 60 0.99 1.29 -3.03
N ARG A 61 0.50 0.13 -2.60
CA ARG A 61 0.52 -0.31 -1.19
C ARG A 61 1.57 -1.38 -1.02
N VAL A 62 2.75 -0.95 -0.56
CA VAL A 62 3.88 -1.81 -0.27
C VAL A 62 3.65 -2.52 1.06
N VAL A 63 3.66 -3.85 1.02
CA VAL A 63 3.44 -4.71 2.18
C VAL A 63 4.57 -5.71 2.33
N LEU A 64 5.14 -5.81 3.54
CA LEU A 64 6.02 -6.91 3.85
C LEU A 64 5.21 -8.20 4.05
N ARG A 65 5.75 -9.32 3.54
CA ARG A 65 5.06 -10.62 3.51
C ARG A 65 4.48 -11.03 4.87
N ASN A 66 5.14 -10.70 5.98
CA ASN A 66 4.73 -11.09 7.32
C ASN A 66 4.07 -9.97 8.17
N ASP A 67 3.95 -8.74 7.67
CA ASP A 67 3.40 -7.61 8.42
C ASP A 67 1.89 -7.76 8.67
N ILE A 68 1.50 -7.94 9.94
CA ILE A 68 0.10 -8.16 10.34
C ILE A 68 -0.77 -6.89 10.25
N VAL A 69 -0.21 -5.70 10.37
CA VAL A 69 -1.01 -4.45 10.36
C VAL A 69 -1.68 -4.25 9.01
N THR A 70 -1.04 -4.72 7.94
CA THR A 70 -1.61 -4.69 6.59
C THR A 70 -2.87 -5.56 6.44
N THR A 71 -3.17 -6.43 7.40
CA THR A 71 -4.41 -7.24 7.41
C THR A 71 -5.51 -6.65 8.27
N MET A 72 -5.32 -5.46 8.83
CA MET A 72 -6.27 -4.79 9.73
C MET A 72 -6.89 -3.56 9.08
N PRO A 73 -8.11 -3.16 9.47
CA PRO A 73 -9.16 -3.99 10.09
C PRO A 73 -9.57 -5.14 9.17
N GLY A 74 -10.20 -6.21 9.69
CA GLY A 74 -10.55 -7.40 8.90
C GLY A 74 -11.42 -7.13 7.65
N PRO A 75 -11.40 -8.03 6.65
CA PRO A 75 -11.99 -7.78 5.33
C PRO A 75 -13.52 -7.80 5.27
N LEU A 76 -14.21 -8.04 6.40
CA LEU A 76 -15.67 -8.15 6.43
C LEU A 76 -16.37 -6.83 6.06
N PHE A 77 -15.83 -5.70 6.53
CA PHE A 77 -16.39 -4.37 6.27
C PHE A 77 -15.38 -3.39 5.66
N TYR A 78 -14.12 -3.81 5.53
CA TYR A 78 -13.03 -2.98 5.04
C TYR A 78 -12.40 -3.58 3.78
N ALA A 79 -12.02 -2.72 2.86
CA ALA A 79 -11.32 -3.07 1.64
C ALA A 79 -10.02 -2.26 1.52
N HIS A 80 -9.03 -2.80 0.81
CA HIS A 80 -7.87 -2.02 0.39
C HIS A 80 -8.19 -1.31 -0.92
N GLY A 81 -7.77 -0.04 -1.02
CA GLY A 81 -7.50 0.63 -2.29
C GLY A 81 -6.00 0.64 -2.57
N GLY A 82 -5.63 0.97 -3.80
CA GLY A 82 -4.28 0.94 -4.35
C GLY A 82 -3.83 -0.47 -4.73
N GLN A 83 -2.87 -0.52 -5.65
CA GLN A 83 -2.26 -1.76 -6.11
C GLN A 83 -1.37 -2.36 -5.01
N GLU A 84 -1.55 -3.64 -4.70
CA GLU A 84 -0.71 -4.31 -3.69
C GLU A 84 0.66 -4.62 -4.28
N VAL A 85 1.73 -4.21 -3.58
CA VAL A 85 3.11 -4.56 -3.90
C VAL A 85 3.66 -5.35 -2.73
N VAL A 86 3.91 -6.63 -2.93
CA VAL A 86 4.31 -7.55 -1.86
C VAL A 86 5.81 -7.70 -1.90
N MET A 87 6.46 -7.39 -0.80
CA MET A 87 7.89 -7.49 -0.64
C MET A 87 8.24 -8.56 0.38
N ASP A 88 9.29 -9.34 0.12
CA ASP A 88 9.91 -10.18 1.13
C ASP A 88 11.16 -9.54 1.73
N CYS A 89 11.68 -10.13 2.79
CA CYS A 89 12.86 -9.61 3.48
C CYS A 89 14.15 -9.68 2.63
N CYS A 90 14.14 -10.41 1.51
CA CYS A 90 15.24 -10.54 0.57
C CYS A 90 15.20 -9.50 -0.56
N GLY A 91 14.16 -8.67 -0.59
CA GLY A 91 13.98 -7.60 -1.57
C GLY A 91 13.30 -8.02 -2.88
N TYR A 92 12.71 -9.22 -2.96
CA TYR A 92 11.87 -9.57 -4.11
C TYR A 92 10.50 -8.90 -4.01
N LEU A 93 10.03 -8.39 -5.15
CA LEU A 93 8.74 -7.72 -5.28
C LEU A 93 7.79 -8.53 -6.15
N LEU A 94 6.54 -8.64 -5.71
CA LEU A 94 5.41 -9.13 -6.49
C LEU A 94 4.37 -8.02 -6.58
N VAL A 95 4.19 -7.47 -7.77
CA VAL A 95 3.28 -6.35 -8.06
C VAL A 95 1.94 -6.89 -8.52
N ASP A 96 0.86 -6.37 -7.96
CA ASP A 96 -0.52 -6.77 -8.20
C ASP A 96 -0.72 -8.30 -8.25
N PRO A 97 -0.51 -9.00 -7.12
CA PRO A 97 -0.59 -10.44 -7.06
C PRO A 97 -1.97 -10.93 -7.51
N SER A 98 -1.97 -11.97 -8.34
CA SER A 98 -3.17 -12.68 -8.79
C SER A 98 -3.93 -13.32 -7.63
N LEU A 99 -5.18 -13.73 -7.87
CA LEU A 99 -5.98 -14.45 -6.88
C LEU A 99 -5.27 -15.70 -6.36
N VAL A 100 -4.62 -16.47 -7.24
CA VAL A 100 -3.87 -17.67 -6.88
C VAL A 100 -2.74 -17.32 -5.91
N GLU A 101 -1.94 -16.31 -6.23
CA GLU A 101 -0.82 -15.87 -5.37
C GLU A 101 -1.26 -15.28 -4.03
N ARG A 102 -2.48 -14.73 -3.95
CA ARG A 102 -3.08 -14.26 -2.69
C ARG A 102 -3.58 -15.43 -1.84
N VAL A 103 -4.23 -16.42 -2.45
CA VAL A 103 -4.79 -17.60 -1.76
C VAL A 103 -3.70 -18.49 -1.19
N PHE A 104 -2.63 -18.75 -1.94
CA PHE A 104 -1.52 -19.60 -1.48
C PHE A 104 -0.50 -18.86 -0.62
N ARG A 105 -0.75 -17.60 -0.26
CA ARG A 105 0.16 -16.83 0.58
C ARG A 105 0.05 -17.27 2.05
N PRO A 106 1.18 -17.54 2.73
CA PRO A 106 1.16 -17.75 4.17
C PRO A 106 0.54 -16.56 4.92
N SER A 107 -0.17 -16.83 6.01
CA SER A 107 -0.77 -15.79 6.84
C SER A 107 0.29 -14.86 7.43
N ARG A 108 0.01 -13.55 7.46
CA ARG A 108 0.87 -12.53 8.08
C ARG A 108 0.71 -12.57 9.60
N ARG A 109 1.81 -12.56 10.35
CA ARG A 109 1.80 -12.79 11.82
C ARG A 109 2.71 -11.88 12.63
N SER A 110 3.56 -11.09 11.99
CA SER A 110 4.64 -10.37 12.63
C SER A 110 4.29 -8.90 12.84
N VAL A 111 4.42 -8.44 14.09
CA VAL A 111 4.38 -7.01 14.44
C VAL A 111 5.78 -6.40 14.25
N GLN A 112 6.85 -7.19 14.35
CA GLN A 112 8.21 -6.71 14.12
C GLN A 112 8.44 -6.32 12.65
N ASP A 113 7.87 -7.09 11.72
CA ASP A 113 7.94 -6.79 10.28
C ASP A 113 7.11 -5.56 9.90
N HIS A 114 6.29 -5.05 10.82
CA HIS A 114 5.61 -3.78 10.62
C HIS A 114 6.54 -2.58 10.72
N SER A 115 7.70 -2.68 11.39
CA SER A 115 8.62 -1.57 11.55
C SER A 115 9.09 -0.99 10.22
N ILE A 116 9.15 0.34 10.09
CA ILE A 116 9.67 1.01 8.88
C ILE A 116 11.11 0.58 8.55
N PHE A 117 11.92 0.26 9.58
CA PHE A 117 13.28 -0.25 9.38
C PHE A 117 13.30 -1.60 8.64
N SER A 118 12.31 -2.45 8.86
CA SER A 118 12.17 -3.73 8.14
C SER A 118 11.88 -3.49 6.66
N TYR A 119 11.01 -2.51 6.36
CA TYR A 119 10.73 -2.10 4.99
C TYR A 119 11.97 -1.50 4.31
N MET A 120 12.68 -0.59 4.98
CA MET A 120 13.92 0.01 4.46
C MET A 120 14.97 -1.07 4.15
N LYS A 121 15.21 -2.00 5.08
CA LYS A 121 16.17 -3.09 4.90
C LYS A 121 15.81 -4.00 3.72
N ALA A 122 14.52 -4.29 3.52
CA ALA A 122 14.06 -5.09 2.39
C ALA A 122 14.24 -4.34 1.06
N ILE A 123 13.93 -3.04 1.02
CA ILE A 123 14.16 -2.18 -0.15
C ILE A 123 15.65 -2.11 -0.49
N GLU A 124 16.52 -1.87 0.49
CA GLU A 124 17.97 -1.84 0.30
C GLU A 124 18.51 -3.15 -0.28
N GLN A 125 18.01 -4.30 0.19
CA GLN A 125 18.37 -5.59 -0.38
C GLN A 125 17.89 -5.76 -1.82
N GLY A 126 16.70 -5.25 -2.13
CA GLY A 126 16.17 -5.23 -3.50
C GLY A 126 17.04 -4.38 -4.42
N LEU A 127 17.44 -3.18 -3.98
CA LEU A 127 18.26 -2.25 -4.76
C LEU A 127 19.67 -2.78 -5.04
N ARG A 128 20.29 -3.49 -4.08
CA ARG A 128 21.64 -4.07 -4.27
C ARG A 128 21.70 -5.17 -5.32
N ARG A 129 20.56 -5.66 -5.82
CA ARG A 129 20.48 -6.74 -6.82
C ARG A 129 20.46 -6.23 -8.26
N TRP A 130 20.32 -4.92 -8.47
CA TRP A 130 20.27 -4.25 -9.77
C TRP A 130 21.46 -3.31 -9.92
#